data_AF-A0A955YCW7-F1
#
_entry.id   AF-A0A955YCW7-F1
#
_cell.length_a   1.000
_cell.length_b   1.000
_cell.length_c   1.000
_cell.angle_alpha   90.00
_cell.angle_beta   90.00
_cell.angle_gamma   90.00
#
_symmetry.space_group_name_H-M   'P 1'
#
loop_
_entity.id
_entity.type
_entity.pdbx_description
1 polymer ?
#
loop_
_entity_poly.entity_id
_entity_poly.type
_entity_poly.pdbx_seq_one_letter_code
_entity_poly.pdbx_strand_id
1 'polypeptide(L)'
;GTLVAHLHALEPPTSPVVADVDWERVLSVLDEHVRDPGLVREARQVAAWEANLAAPARLVHADLHFGNLFADEEGRVTALIDLDEAGCGRVGDDLKFLPSEGPDFVREALAAYVGAGGAPIGLTEVHRFHQRSAFEHLVHVGPAQPRFPRVVQWIRGATSAVRSVRDLG
;
A
#
# COMPACT_ATOMS: atom_id res chain seq x y z
N GLY A 1 -7.42 -10.60 8.84
CA GLY A 1 -8.14 -9.63 9.69
C GLY A 1 -7.55 -9.57 11.09
N THR A 2 -7.77 -10.60 11.90
CA THR A 2 -7.48 -10.59 13.35
C THR A 2 -6.05 -10.25 13.74
N LEU A 3 -5.05 -10.93 13.16
CA LEU A 3 -3.64 -10.72 13.54
C LEU A 3 -3.16 -9.28 13.25
N VAL A 4 -3.55 -8.74 12.09
CA VAL A 4 -3.24 -7.36 11.68
C VAL A 4 -3.96 -6.34 12.55
N ALA A 5 -5.23 -6.60 12.92
CA ALA A 5 -5.97 -5.75 13.85
C ALA A 5 -5.30 -5.69 15.23
N HIS A 6 -4.79 -6.82 15.73
CA HIS A 6 -4.03 -6.87 16.98
C HIS A 6 -2.73 -6.08 16.86
N LEU A 7 -1.97 -6.23 15.77
CA LEU A 7 -0.75 -5.46 15.53
C LEU A 7 -1.01 -3.95 15.61
N HIS A 8 -2.04 -3.47 14.91
CA HIS A 8 -2.40 -2.05 14.88
C HIS A 8 -2.95 -1.52 16.22
N ALA A 9 -3.38 -2.40 17.13
CA ALA A 9 -3.86 -2.04 18.46
C ALA A 9 -2.73 -1.94 19.50
N LEU A 10 -1.52 -2.42 19.19
CA LEU A 10 -0.35 -2.26 20.04
C LEU A 10 0.10 -0.80 20.08
N GLU A 11 0.78 -0.42 21.18
CA GLU A 11 1.38 0.89 21.29
C GLU A 11 2.40 1.10 20.15
N PRO A 12 2.29 2.18 19.36
CA PRO A 12 3.22 2.43 18.29
C PRO A 12 4.62 2.72 18.88
N PRO A 13 5.68 2.17 18.28
CA PRO A 13 7.03 2.56 18.67
C PRO A 13 7.25 4.03 18.33
N THR A 14 8.11 4.72 19.08
CA THR A 14 8.52 6.10 18.74
C THR A 14 9.50 6.17 17.56
N SER A 15 10.08 5.01 17.18
CA SER A 15 11.02 4.82 16.08
C SER A 15 11.20 3.32 15.79
N PRO A 16 11.42 2.89 14.53
CA PRO A 16 11.47 3.71 13.32
C PRO A 16 10.08 4.16 12.86
N VAL A 17 10.03 5.28 12.15
CA VAL A 17 8.84 5.72 11.39
C VAL A 17 8.97 5.14 9.99
N VAL A 18 7.89 4.56 9.46
CA VAL A 18 7.85 4.07 8.08
C VAL A 18 8.15 5.23 7.14
N ALA A 19 9.13 5.05 6.26
CA ALA A 19 9.61 6.12 5.39
C ALA A 19 8.52 6.58 4.40
N ASP A 20 8.50 7.89 4.13
CA ASP A 20 7.71 8.42 3.03
C ASP A 20 8.38 8.10 1.68
N VAL A 21 7.60 8.11 0.60
CA VAL A 21 8.10 7.78 -0.74
C VAL A 21 9.04 8.87 -1.26
N ASP A 22 10.16 8.46 -1.87
CA ASP A 22 11.04 9.36 -2.63
C ASP A 22 10.38 9.78 -3.96
N TRP A 23 9.49 10.77 -3.88
CA TRP A 23 8.75 11.27 -5.03
C TRP A 23 9.62 11.99 -6.06
N GLU A 24 10.76 12.56 -5.66
CA GLU A 24 11.71 13.14 -6.61
C GLU A 24 12.26 12.05 -7.53
N ARG A 25 12.69 10.92 -6.95
CA ARG A 25 13.16 9.77 -7.72
C ARG A 25 12.06 9.19 -8.61
N VAL A 26 10.84 9.02 -8.08
CA VAL A 26 9.70 8.53 -8.86
C VAL A 26 9.44 9.42 -10.07
N LEU A 27 9.40 10.75 -9.88
CA LEU A 27 9.12 11.70 -10.95
C LEU A 27 10.23 11.71 -12.01
N SER A 28 11.51 11.64 -11.61
CA SER A 28 12.64 11.50 -12.53
C SER A 28 12.52 10.23 -13.38
N VAL A 29 12.23 9.08 -12.77
CA VAL A 29 12.07 7.82 -13.50
C VAL A 29 10.92 7.88 -14.52
N LEU A 30 9.78 8.47 -14.12
CA LEU A 30 8.64 8.65 -15.00
C LEU A 30 8.96 9.56 -16.19
N ASP A 31 9.64 10.68 -15.95
CA ASP A 31 9.97 11.66 -16.99
C ASP A 31 11.00 11.11 -17.98
N GLU A 32 12.06 10.48 -17.48
CA GLU A 32 13.19 10.04 -18.30
C GLU A 32 12.89 8.75 -19.08
N HIS A 33 12.20 7.80 -18.45
CA HIS A 33 12.11 6.42 -18.94
C HIS A 33 10.70 5.96 -19.31
N VAL A 34 9.65 6.48 -18.66
CA VAL A 34 8.26 6.10 -18.98
C VAL A 34 7.62 7.06 -19.99
N ARG A 35 7.91 8.36 -19.87
CA ARG A 35 7.48 9.43 -20.79
C ARG A 35 5.97 9.49 -21.02
N ASP A 36 5.21 9.25 -19.96
CA ASP A 36 3.74 9.35 -19.96
C ASP A 36 3.31 10.56 -19.11
N PRO A 37 2.91 11.69 -19.72
CA PRO A 37 2.49 12.88 -18.99
C PRO A 37 1.29 12.64 -18.06
N GLY A 38 0.45 11.66 -18.40
CA GLY A 38 -0.68 11.27 -17.57
C GLY A 38 -0.20 10.66 -16.25
N LEU A 39 0.78 9.76 -16.29
CA LEU A 39 1.37 9.18 -15.09
C LEU A 39 2.17 10.17 -14.25
N VAL A 40 2.89 11.10 -14.88
CA VAL A 40 3.60 12.18 -14.15
C VAL A 40 2.60 13.03 -13.36
N ARG A 41 1.48 13.40 -13.97
CA ARG A 41 0.42 14.15 -13.28
C ARG A 41 -0.19 13.35 -12.14
N GLU A 42 -0.45 12.07 -12.33
CA GLU A 42 -0.97 11.19 -11.27
C GLU A 42 0.01 11.04 -10.11
N ALA A 43 1.30 10.83 -10.38
CA ALA A 43 2.32 10.78 -9.34
C ALA A 43 2.34 12.06 -8.49
N ARG A 44 2.26 13.24 -9.12
CA ARG A 44 2.16 14.53 -8.40
C ARG A 44 0.90 14.62 -7.53
N GLN A 45 -0.23 14.09 -7.99
CA GLN A 45 -1.47 14.06 -7.20
C GLN A 45 -1.36 13.12 -6.00
N VAL A 46 -0.72 11.97 -6.18
CA VAL A 46 -0.48 11.02 -5.07
C VAL A 46 0.51 11.62 -4.06
N ALA A 47 1.61 12.24 -4.52
CA ALA A 47 2.56 12.93 -3.66
C ALA A 47 1.89 14.05 -2.84
N ALA A 48 1.04 14.86 -3.48
CA ALA A 48 0.28 15.90 -2.80
C ALA A 48 -0.72 15.32 -1.78
N TRP A 49 -1.37 14.19 -2.09
CA TRP A 49 -2.24 13.50 -1.14
C TRP A 49 -1.46 12.95 0.07
N GLU A 50 -0.31 12.30 -0.16
CA GLU A 50 0.54 11.76 0.91
C GLU A 50 1.02 12.85 1.87
N ALA A 51 1.43 14.01 1.34
CA ALA A 51 1.84 15.15 2.14
C ALA A 51 0.73 15.72 3.05
N ASN A 52 -0.54 15.39 2.79
CA ASN A 52 -1.69 15.80 3.60
C ASN A 52 -2.21 14.68 4.51
N LEU A 53 -1.57 13.51 4.53
CA LEU A 53 -1.96 12.44 5.45
C LEU A 53 -1.65 12.83 6.89
N ALA A 54 -2.48 12.35 7.81
CA ALA A 54 -2.17 12.42 9.23
C ALA A 54 -0.81 11.74 9.52
N ALA A 55 -0.16 12.22 10.58
CA ALA A 55 1.09 11.65 11.05
C ALA A 55 0.92 10.14 11.37
N PRO A 56 1.95 9.32 11.09
CA PRO A 56 1.99 7.93 11.52
C PRO A 56 1.71 7.78 13.03
N ALA A 57 0.86 6.82 13.39
CA ALA A 57 0.39 6.66 14.77
C ALA A 57 0.04 5.23 15.15
N ARG A 58 0.45 4.24 14.34
CA ARG A 58 0.14 2.82 14.56
C ARG A 58 1.40 2.00 14.32
N LEU A 59 1.59 0.95 15.11
CA LEU A 59 2.54 -0.09 14.73
C LEU A 59 2.00 -0.79 13.48
N VAL A 60 2.81 -0.87 12.44
CA VAL A 60 2.51 -1.56 11.18
C VAL A 60 3.68 -2.44 10.77
N HIS A 61 3.41 -3.42 9.93
CA HIS A 61 4.43 -4.28 9.32
C HIS A 61 5.18 -3.57 8.18
N ALA A 62 4.53 -2.63 7.51
CA ALA A 62 4.98 -1.82 6.37
C ALA A 62 5.23 -2.56 5.05
N ASP A 63 5.42 -3.88 5.09
CA ASP A 63 5.52 -4.77 3.92
C ASP A 63 4.59 -5.99 4.00
N LEU A 64 3.33 -5.75 4.37
CA LEU A 64 2.37 -6.84 4.58
C LEU A 64 1.76 -7.35 3.26
N HIS A 65 2.33 -8.41 2.70
CA HIS A 65 1.78 -9.15 1.57
C HIS A 65 1.76 -10.66 1.81
N PHE A 66 1.07 -11.46 0.98
CA PHE A 66 0.93 -12.92 1.18
C PHE A 66 2.24 -13.68 1.34
N GLY A 67 3.34 -13.21 0.75
CA GLY A 67 4.66 -13.80 0.95
C GLY A 67 5.17 -13.74 2.41
N ASN A 68 4.61 -12.85 3.22
CA ASN A 68 5.01 -12.58 4.61
C ASN A 68 3.97 -13.13 5.62
N LEU A 69 3.04 -13.98 5.16
CA LEU A 69 1.99 -14.58 5.98
C LEU A 69 2.14 -16.10 6.04
N PHE A 70 1.96 -16.68 7.22
CA PHE A 70 1.63 -18.09 7.37
C PHE A 70 0.16 -18.27 7.70
N ALA A 71 -0.46 -19.28 7.10
CA ALA A 71 -1.82 -19.68 7.41
C ALA A 71 -1.90 -21.17 7.78
N ASP A 72 -2.87 -21.53 8.61
CA ASP A 72 -3.23 -22.93 8.89
C ASP A 72 -4.05 -23.55 7.76
N GLU A 73 -4.40 -24.84 7.90
CA GLU A 73 -5.19 -25.59 6.92
C GLU A 73 -6.60 -24.99 6.72
N GLU A 74 -7.10 -24.25 7.71
CA GLU A 74 -8.37 -23.52 7.66
C GLU A 74 -8.24 -22.10 7.10
N GLY A 75 -7.05 -21.70 6.65
CA GLY A 75 -6.80 -20.38 6.05
C GLY A 75 -6.71 -19.23 7.04
N ARG A 76 -6.55 -19.50 8.34
CA ARG A 76 -6.36 -18.46 9.36
C ARG A 76 -4.89 -18.06 9.39
N VAL A 77 -4.62 -16.76 9.39
CA VAL A 77 -3.25 -16.26 9.53
C VAL A 77 -2.71 -16.57 10.93
N THR A 78 -1.65 -17.36 11.01
CA THR A 78 -1.02 -17.83 12.26
C THR A 78 0.27 -17.10 12.60
N ALA A 79 0.98 -16.56 11.62
CA ALA A 79 2.19 -15.78 11.84
C ALA A 79 2.42 -14.73 10.75
N LEU A 80 3.15 -13.68 11.13
CA LEU A 80 3.77 -12.69 10.23
C LEU A 80 5.29 -12.84 10.33
N ILE A 81 5.99 -12.67 9.22
CA ILE A 81 7.46 -12.70 9.16
C ILE A 81 7.98 -11.49 8.38
N ASP A 82 9.30 -11.29 8.35
CA ASP A 82 9.93 -10.18 7.64
C ASP A 82 9.54 -8.81 8.22
N LEU A 83 9.85 -8.62 9.50
CA LEU A 83 9.50 -7.42 10.27
C LEU A 83 10.57 -6.32 10.18
N ASP A 84 11.50 -6.39 9.23
CA ASP A 84 12.61 -5.45 9.12
C ASP A 84 12.13 -4.02 8.77
N GLU A 85 10.96 -3.91 8.13
CA GLU A 85 10.30 -2.63 7.81
C GLU A 85 9.25 -2.20 8.84
N ALA A 86 9.00 -3.03 9.87
CA ALA A 86 7.96 -2.75 10.85
C ALA A 86 8.29 -1.50 11.68
N GLY A 87 7.28 -0.66 11.93
CA GLY A 87 7.49 0.61 12.60
C GLY A 87 6.21 1.41 12.81
N CYS A 88 6.37 2.69 13.13
CA CYS A 88 5.26 3.62 13.25
C CYS A 88 4.81 4.06 11.86
N GLY A 89 3.62 3.63 11.45
CA GLY A 89 3.02 3.89 10.14
C GLY A 89 1.54 4.23 10.22
N ARG A 90 0.88 4.11 9.07
CA ARG A 90 -0.56 4.31 8.88
C ARG A 90 -1.17 2.95 8.53
N VAL A 91 -2.40 2.70 8.95
CA VAL A 91 -3.09 1.41 8.67
C VAL A 91 -3.07 1.06 7.18
N GLY A 92 -3.16 2.06 6.30
CA GLY A 92 -3.09 1.86 4.86
C GLY A 92 -1.76 1.29 4.36
N ASP A 93 -0.66 1.45 5.10
CA ASP A 93 0.66 0.88 4.75
C ASP A 93 0.65 -0.66 4.76
N ASP A 94 -0.12 -1.28 5.65
CA ASP A 94 -0.29 -2.75 5.72
C ASP A 94 -1.40 -3.26 4.79
N LEU A 95 -2.34 -2.40 4.40
CA LEU A 95 -3.47 -2.80 3.55
C LEU A 95 -3.24 -2.50 2.07
N LYS A 96 -2.11 -1.87 1.72
CA LYS A 96 -1.77 -1.41 0.36
C LYS A 96 -1.72 -2.53 -0.68
N PHE A 97 -1.50 -3.79 -0.28
CA PHE A 97 -1.41 -4.90 -1.23
C PHE A 97 -2.72 -5.66 -1.46
N LEU A 98 -3.75 -5.46 -0.62
CA LEU A 98 -5.04 -6.16 -0.78
C LEU A 98 -5.66 -5.99 -2.18
N PRO A 99 -5.62 -4.82 -2.83
CA PRO A 99 -6.22 -4.64 -4.15
C PRO A 99 -5.66 -5.54 -5.27
N SER A 100 -4.47 -6.13 -5.08
CA SER A 100 -3.90 -7.09 -6.03
C SER A 100 -4.71 -8.37 -6.15
N GLU A 101 -5.48 -8.74 -5.12
CA GLU A 101 -6.28 -9.98 -5.09
C GLU A 101 -7.69 -9.83 -5.68
N GLY A 102 -8.06 -8.61 -6.05
CA GLY A 102 -9.36 -8.30 -6.64
C GLY A 102 -10.40 -7.78 -5.66
N PRO A 103 -11.50 -7.20 -6.19
CA PRO A 103 -12.40 -6.34 -5.43
C PRO A 103 -13.24 -7.07 -4.38
N ASP A 104 -13.60 -8.34 -4.62
CA ASP A 104 -14.36 -9.14 -3.64
C ASP A 104 -13.49 -9.49 -2.44
N PHE A 105 -12.24 -9.90 -2.69
CA PHE A 105 -11.28 -10.19 -1.63
C PHE A 105 -11.01 -8.95 -0.76
N VAL A 106 -10.78 -7.78 -1.37
CA VAL A 106 -10.57 -6.53 -0.60
C VAL A 106 -11.75 -6.25 0.32
N ARG A 107 -12.99 -6.37 -0.19
CA ARG A 107 -14.20 -6.12 0.62
C ARG A 107 -14.28 -7.05 1.82
N GLU A 108 -14.06 -8.35 1.61
CA GLU A 108 -14.07 -9.34 2.69
C GLU A 108 -12.93 -9.14 3.69
N ALA A 109 -11.71 -8.88 3.20
CA ALA A 109 -10.54 -8.65 4.04
C ALA A 109 -10.71 -7.41 4.94
N LEU A 110 -11.25 -6.32 4.39
CA LEU A 110 -11.54 -5.10 5.17
C LEU A 110 -12.67 -5.32 6.18
N ALA A 111 -13.74 -6.03 5.80
CA ALA A 111 -14.81 -6.38 6.72
C ALA A 111 -14.28 -7.24 7.89
N ALA A 112 -13.43 -8.23 7.61
CA ALA A 112 -12.80 -9.07 8.62
C ALA A 112 -11.79 -8.29 9.49
N TYR A 113 -11.06 -7.32 8.93
CA TYR A 113 -10.16 -6.44 9.67
C TYR A 113 -10.93 -5.56 10.66
N VAL A 114 -11.99 -4.88 10.21
CA VAL A 114 -12.84 -4.05 11.06
C VAL A 114 -13.60 -4.88 12.09
N GLY A 115 -14.15 -6.03 11.69
CA GLY A 115 -14.85 -6.94 12.60
C GLY A 115 -13.98 -7.50 13.72
N ALA A 116 -12.66 -7.54 13.52
CA ALA A 116 -11.68 -7.92 14.54
C ALA A 116 -11.19 -6.74 15.41
N GLY A 117 -11.81 -5.56 15.30
CA GLY A 117 -11.43 -4.36 16.06
C GLY A 117 -10.42 -3.46 15.36
N GLY A 118 -10.10 -3.72 14.09
CA GLY A 118 -9.25 -2.85 13.27
C GLY A 118 -9.86 -1.46 13.07
N ALA A 119 -9.01 -0.45 12.93
CA ALA A 119 -9.48 0.92 12.69
C ALA A 119 -10.18 1.01 11.32
N PRO A 120 -11.38 1.58 11.21
CA PRO A 120 -12.07 1.68 9.93
C PRO A 120 -11.23 2.41 8.87
N ILE A 121 -11.16 1.84 7.66
CA ILE A 121 -10.51 2.43 6.49
C ILE A 121 -11.38 2.19 5.26
N GLY A 122 -11.57 3.24 4.46
CA GLY A 122 -12.44 3.19 3.29
C GLY A 122 -11.77 2.51 2.10
N LEU A 123 -12.59 1.91 1.21
CA LEU A 123 -12.09 1.28 -0.01
C LEU A 123 -11.26 2.24 -0.87
N THR A 124 -11.74 3.48 -1.05
CA THR A 124 -11.02 4.53 -1.79
C THR A 124 -9.64 4.82 -1.19
N GLU A 125 -9.52 4.81 0.13
CA GLU A 125 -8.28 5.06 0.83
C GLU A 125 -7.29 3.92 0.63
N VAL A 126 -7.75 2.66 0.76
CA VAL A 126 -6.92 1.47 0.49
C VAL A 126 -6.39 1.49 -0.96
N HIS A 127 -7.23 1.82 -1.93
CA HIS A 127 -6.78 1.95 -3.32
C HIS A 127 -5.79 3.10 -3.54
N ARG A 128 -5.89 4.20 -2.77
CA ARG A 128 -4.90 5.29 -2.80
C ARG A 128 -3.55 4.86 -2.24
N PHE A 129 -3.52 4.11 -1.13
CA PHE A 129 -2.30 3.49 -0.63
C PHE A 129 -1.71 2.47 -1.61
N HIS A 130 -2.55 1.67 -2.28
CA HIS A 130 -2.11 0.77 -3.34
C HIS A 130 -1.48 1.52 -4.53
N GLN A 131 -2.08 2.63 -4.97
CA GLN A 131 -1.53 3.48 -6.01
C GLN A 131 -0.19 4.09 -5.60
N ARG A 132 -0.07 4.60 -4.36
CA ARG A 132 1.20 5.07 -3.78
C ARG A 132 2.28 3.98 -3.86
N SER A 133 1.97 2.79 -3.38
CA SER A 133 2.93 1.66 -3.37
C SER A 133 3.38 1.25 -4.77
N ALA A 134 2.47 1.28 -5.75
CA ALA A 134 2.83 0.98 -7.13
C ALA A 134 3.86 2.00 -7.68
N PHE A 135 3.75 3.29 -7.33
CA PHE A 135 4.73 4.31 -7.70
C PHE A 135 6.05 4.16 -6.93
N GLU A 136 5.99 3.91 -5.63
CA GLU A 136 7.15 3.65 -4.77
C GLU A 136 8.08 2.56 -5.34
N HIS A 137 7.52 1.54 -5.98
CA HIS A 137 8.31 0.49 -6.63
C HIS A 137 9.28 0.99 -7.72
N LEU A 138 9.08 2.18 -8.29
CA LEU A 138 10.04 2.80 -9.21
C LEU A 138 11.34 3.26 -8.53
N VAL A 139 11.34 3.41 -7.20
CA VAL A 139 12.55 3.70 -6.42
C VAL A 139 13.46 2.47 -6.39
N HIS A 140 12.88 1.27 -6.29
CA HIS A 140 13.60 0.01 -6.13
C HIS A 140 13.85 -0.72 -7.47
N VAL A 141 12.94 -0.57 -8.43
CA VAL A 141 13.01 -1.23 -9.74
C VAL A 141 13.45 -0.24 -10.81
N GLY A 142 14.73 -0.28 -11.16
CA GLY A 142 15.31 0.57 -12.19
C GLY A 142 14.90 0.15 -13.63
N PRO A 143 15.01 1.06 -14.61
CA PRO A 143 14.56 0.85 -15.99
C PRO A 143 15.27 -0.28 -16.73
N ALA A 144 16.48 -0.66 -16.31
CA ALA A 144 17.23 -1.77 -16.88
C ALA A 144 16.77 -3.15 -16.37
N GLN A 145 15.96 -3.20 -15.31
CA GLN A 145 15.54 -4.47 -14.71
C GLN A 145 14.36 -5.08 -15.49
N PRO A 146 14.32 -6.42 -15.68
CA PRO A 146 13.22 -7.09 -16.38
C PRO A 146 11.82 -6.87 -15.75
N ARG A 147 11.76 -6.55 -14.45
CA ARG A 147 10.53 -6.27 -13.72
C ARG A 147 9.94 -4.90 -14.05
N PHE A 148 10.73 -3.96 -14.60
CA PHE A 148 10.32 -2.57 -14.80
C PHE A 148 9.03 -2.40 -15.63
N PRO A 149 8.84 -3.06 -16.79
CA PRO A 149 7.58 -2.94 -17.53
C PRO A 149 6.35 -3.40 -16.74
N ARG A 150 6.51 -4.40 -15.86
CA ARG A 150 5.42 -4.90 -15.00
C ARG A 150 5.06 -3.89 -13.91
N VAL A 151 6.03 -3.18 -13.34
CA VAL A 151 5.77 -2.08 -12.39
C VAL A 151 5.00 -0.96 -13.08
N VAL A 152 5.43 -0.58 -14.29
CA VAL A 152 4.77 0.43 -15.11
C VAL A 152 3.33 0.05 -15.50
N GLN A 153 3.06 -1.23 -15.74
CA GLN A 153 1.72 -1.76 -15.93
C GLN A 153 0.88 -1.73 -14.64
N TRP A 154 1.48 -2.10 -13.50
CA TRP A 154 0.81 -2.07 -12.21
C TRP A 154 0.39 -0.66 -11.82
N ILE A 155 1.25 0.35 -12.00
CA ILE A 155 0.91 1.77 -11.78
C ILE A 155 -0.35 2.18 -12.55
N ARG A 156 -0.47 1.75 -13.82
CA ARG A 156 -1.65 2.02 -14.65
C ARG A 156 -2.90 1.36 -14.09
N GLY A 157 -2.80 0.09 -13.71
CA GLY A 157 -3.89 -0.65 -13.07
C GLY A 157 -4.37 0.01 -11.78
N ALA A 158 -3.45 0.34 -10.88
CA ALA A 158 -3.76 0.99 -9.61
C ALA A 158 -4.38 2.38 -9.81
N THR A 159 -3.88 3.16 -10.77
CA THR A 159 -4.44 4.48 -11.12
C THR A 159 -5.85 4.36 -11.68
N SER A 160 -6.10 3.38 -12.55
CA SER A 160 -7.44 3.12 -13.09
C SER A 160 -8.41 2.74 -11.98
N ALA A 161 -8.01 1.83 -11.07
CA ALA A 161 -8.85 1.35 -9.99
C ALA A 161 -9.30 2.48 -9.06
N VAL A 162 -8.41 3.40 -8.70
CA VAL A 162 -8.73 4.58 -7.88
C VAL A 162 -9.80 5.46 -8.52
N ARG A 163 -9.76 5.64 -9.84
CA ARG A 163 -10.78 6.43 -10.57
C ARG A 163 -12.12 5.70 -10.55
N SER A 164 -12.13 4.40 -10.83
CA SER A 164 -13.35 3.58 -10.82
C SER A 164 -14.04 3.56 -9.45
N VAL A 165 -13.29 3.56 -8.35
CA VAL A 165 -13.88 3.59 -6.99
C VAL A 165 -14.43 4.99 -6.63
N ARG A 166 -13.85 6.07 -7.17
CA ARG A 166 -14.38 7.43 -6.98
C ARG A 166 -15.72 7.65 -7.67
N ASP A 167 -15.95 6.99 -8.80
CA ASP A 167 -17.19 7.13 -9.57
C ASP A 167 -18.38 6.36 -8.93
N LEU A 168 -18.14 5.60 -7.86
CA LEU A 168 -19.14 4.79 -7.15
C LEU A 168 -19.61 5.39 -5.81
N GLY A 169 -19.05 6.53 -5.39
CA GLY A 169 -19.40 7.23 -4.14
C GLY A 169 -19.93 8.64 -4.40
#